data_AF-A0A7S4ILZ9-F1
#
_entry.id   AF-A0A7S4ILZ9-F1
#
_cell.length_a   1.000
_cell.length_b   1.000
_cell.length_c   1.000
_cell.angle_alpha   90.00
_cell.angle_beta   90.00
_cell.angle_gamma   90.00
#
_symmetry.space_group_name_H-M   'P 1'
#
loop_
_entity.id
_entity.type
_entity.pdbx_description
1 polymer ?
#
loop_
_entity_poly.entity_id
_entity_poly.type
_entity_poly.pdbx_seq_one_letter_code
_entity_poly.pdbx_strand_id
1 'polypeptide(L)'
;ASLQSVRSTSGGIDEQISVHFVEASPKLRSLQARAMGCSDHVANLVGDPVTEESLLEQGYKSSFPSVSIHWHKELDRVPGTDPVFIIAQEFLDALPVNVFEYTKKGWREILVDIDEKQGNHHFRYLVADAPSVSSMALYKHPKIALPPSFVPKIGQRIEVSLDRALAVEQMGEMIQKRKGAGLIIDYGNNFAPSGTLRACKK
;
A
#
# COMPACT_ATOMS: atom_id res chain seq x y z
N ALA A 1 -6.53 -3.45 2.02
CA ALA A 1 -6.79 -2.02 1.88
C ALA A 1 -6.83 -1.68 0.40
N SER A 2 -7.78 -0.87 -0.05
CA SER A 2 -7.98 -0.60 -1.48
C SER A 2 -7.63 0.84 -1.81
N LEU A 3 -6.78 1.05 -2.81
CA LEU A 3 -6.59 2.37 -3.42
C LEU A 3 -7.68 2.60 -4.47
N GLN A 4 -8.23 3.81 -4.51
CA GLN A 4 -9.18 4.23 -5.53
C GLN A 4 -8.57 5.37 -6.34
N SER A 5 -8.49 5.21 -7.66
CA SER A 5 -8.14 6.28 -8.57
C SER A 5 -9.38 6.69 -9.37
N VAL A 6 -9.76 7.96 -9.30
CA VAL A 6 -10.89 8.56 -10.02
C VAL A 6 -10.34 9.43 -11.15
N ARG A 7 -10.89 9.29 -12.36
CA ARG A 7 -10.53 10.12 -13.52
C ARG A 7 -11.69 10.98 -13.98
N SER A 8 -11.38 12.20 -14.42
CA SER A 8 -12.34 13.08 -15.09
C SER A 8 -11.72 13.54 -16.42
N THR A 9 -12.48 13.36 -17.51
CA THR A 9 -12.15 13.86 -18.86
C THR A 9 -12.92 15.15 -19.08
N SER A 10 -12.25 16.26 -19.41
CA SER A 10 -12.92 17.53 -19.70
C SER A 10 -13.29 17.66 -21.18
N GLY A 11 -14.58 17.72 -21.49
CA GLY A 11 -15.09 18.18 -22.79
C GLY A 11 -16.35 17.49 -23.32
N GLY A 12 -17.53 17.97 -22.89
CA GLY A 12 -18.79 17.88 -23.65
C GLY A 12 -19.73 16.71 -23.33
N ILE A 13 -20.80 17.01 -22.58
CA ILE A 13 -22.16 16.39 -22.46
C ILE A 13 -22.29 14.86 -22.28
N ASP A 14 -21.21 14.08 -22.20
CA ASP A 14 -21.26 12.68 -21.73
C ASP A 14 -19.93 12.31 -21.05
N GLU A 15 -19.54 13.09 -20.03
CA GLU A 15 -18.27 12.89 -19.32
C GLU A 15 -18.31 11.58 -18.52
N GLN A 16 -17.69 10.55 -19.10
CA GLN A 16 -17.57 9.23 -18.49
C GLN A 16 -16.41 9.23 -17.48
N ILE A 17 -16.73 9.18 -16.19
CA ILE A 17 -15.73 9.00 -15.13
C ILE A 17 -15.27 7.54 -15.17
N SER A 18 -13.96 7.31 -15.11
CA SER A 18 -13.42 5.96 -14.90
C SER A 18 -12.83 5.86 -13.49
N VAL A 19 -13.24 4.82 -12.78
CA VAL A 19 -12.75 4.48 -11.45
C VAL A 19 -11.88 3.24 -11.57
N HIS A 20 -10.65 3.33 -11.05
CA HIS A 20 -9.67 2.27 -11.07
C HIS A 20 -9.38 1.87 -9.61
N PHE A 21 -9.80 0.67 -9.23
CA PHE A 21 -9.44 0.06 -7.95
C PHE A 21 -8.10 -0.64 -8.08
N VAL A 22 -7.17 -0.39 -7.16
CA VAL A 22 -5.96 -1.21 -7.00
C VAL A 22 -6.16 -2.11 -5.79
N GLU A 23 -6.35 -3.42 -6.04
CA GLU A 23 -6.71 -4.41 -5.05
C GLU A 23 -6.11 -5.78 -5.39
N ALA A 24 -5.17 -6.22 -4.56
CA ALA A 24 -4.47 -7.49 -4.74
C ALA A 24 -5.38 -8.69 -4.42
N SER A 25 -6.29 -8.57 -3.45
CA SER A 25 -7.12 -9.67 -2.97
C SER A 25 -8.27 -9.99 -3.94
N PRO A 26 -8.30 -11.18 -4.54
CA PRO A 26 -9.38 -11.62 -5.43
C PRO A 26 -10.75 -11.53 -4.75
N LYS A 27 -10.82 -11.97 -3.48
CA LYS A 27 -12.04 -11.91 -2.68
C LYS A 27 -12.55 -10.48 -2.47
N LEU A 28 -11.65 -9.52 -2.21
CA LEU A 28 -12.05 -8.13 -2.00
C LEU A 28 -12.51 -7.48 -3.31
N ARG A 29 -11.86 -7.80 -4.44
CA ARG A 29 -12.34 -7.35 -5.76
C ARG A 29 -13.78 -7.80 -6.02
N SER A 30 -14.09 -9.07 -5.76
CA SER A 30 -15.45 -9.62 -5.90
C SER A 30 -16.46 -8.87 -5.02
N LEU A 31 -16.10 -8.53 -3.78
CA LEU A 31 -16.95 -7.76 -2.88
C LEU A 31 -17.17 -6.31 -3.35
N GLN A 32 -16.11 -5.66 -3.84
CA GLN A 32 -16.18 -4.31 -4.42
C GLN A 32 -17.04 -4.28 -5.68
N ALA A 33 -16.87 -5.23 -6.60
CA ALA A 33 -17.65 -5.34 -7.83
C ALA A 33 -19.15 -5.47 -7.52
N ARG A 34 -19.50 -6.26 -6.50
CA ARG A 34 -20.88 -6.36 -6.01
C ARG A 34 -21.38 -5.04 -5.43
N ALA A 35 -20.57 -4.35 -4.63
CA ALA A 35 -20.92 -3.07 -4.02
C ALA A 35 -21.12 -1.95 -5.06
N MET A 36 -20.34 -1.98 -6.15
CA MET A 36 -20.45 -1.04 -7.27
C MET A 36 -21.56 -1.40 -8.27
N GLY A 37 -22.33 -2.46 -8.00
CA GLY A 37 -23.44 -2.87 -8.85
C GLY A 37 -23.01 -3.39 -10.22
N CYS A 38 -21.82 -4.00 -10.33
CA CYS A 38 -21.35 -4.65 -11.56
C CYS A 38 -22.03 -6.03 -11.76
N SER A 39 -23.36 -6.05 -11.72
CA SER A 39 -24.24 -7.20 -11.51
C SER A 39 -24.10 -8.30 -12.55
N ASP A 40 -23.87 -7.95 -13.81
CA ASP A 40 -23.87 -8.90 -14.93
C ASP A 40 -22.66 -9.86 -14.90
N HIS A 41 -21.59 -9.51 -14.17
CA HIS A 41 -20.40 -10.33 -14.06
C HIS A 41 -20.30 -11.08 -12.73
N VAL A 42 -20.63 -10.45 -11.60
CA VAL A 42 -20.45 -11.06 -10.25
C VAL A 42 -21.27 -12.34 -10.08
N ALA A 43 -22.45 -12.43 -10.72
CA ALA A 43 -23.28 -13.63 -10.70
C ALA A 43 -22.58 -14.88 -11.25
N ASN A 44 -21.59 -14.70 -12.14
CA ASN A 44 -20.83 -15.79 -12.77
C ASN A 44 -19.49 -16.09 -12.07
N LEU A 45 -19.02 -15.27 -11.12
CA LEU A 45 -17.71 -15.43 -10.46
C LEU A 45 -17.77 -16.16 -9.11
N VAL A 46 -18.96 -16.51 -8.63
CA VAL A 46 -19.13 -17.15 -7.32
C VAL A 46 -18.68 -18.62 -7.39
N GLY A 47 -17.43 -18.89 -7.03
CA GLY A 47 -16.96 -20.23 -6.68
C GLY A 47 -15.71 -20.75 -7.39
N ASP A 48 -15.17 -20.03 -8.39
CA ASP A 48 -14.01 -20.49 -9.16
C ASP A 48 -12.85 -19.45 -9.11
N PRO A 49 -11.62 -19.84 -8.69
CA PRO A 49 -10.46 -18.96 -8.68
C PRO A 49 -10.15 -18.31 -10.03
N VAL A 50 -10.44 -18.98 -11.15
CA VAL A 50 -10.17 -18.47 -12.51
C VAL A 50 -11.04 -17.25 -12.83
N THR A 51 -12.25 -17.19 -12.27
CA THR A 51 -13.15 -16.05 -12.43
C THR A 51 -12.81 -14.83 -11.57
N GLU A 52 -12.08 -14.97 -10.45
CA GLU A 52 -11.71 -13.78 -9.65
C GLU A 52 -10.50 -13.01 -10.24
N GLU A 53 -9.76 -13.63 -11.17
CA GLU A 53 -8.75 -12.95 -11.99
C GLU A 53 -9.38 -12.19 -13.17
N SER A 54 -10.53 -12.64 -13.69
CA SER A 54 -11.14 -12.04 -14.88
C SER A 54 -11.53 -10.57 -14.69
N LEU A 55 -11.75 -10.12 -13.43
CA LEU A 55 -12.00 -8.71 -13.09
C LEU A 55 -10.86 -7.77 -13.49
N LEU A 56 -9.67 -8.30 -13.78
CA LEU A 56 -8.48 -7.51 -14.15
C LEU A 56 -8.39 -7.23 -15.66
N GLU A 57 -9.18 -7.92 -16.47
CA GLU A 57 -9.00 -7.95 -17.93
C GLU A 57 -9.69 -6.79 -18.66
N GLN A 58 -10.73 -6.21 -18.06
CA GLN A 58 -11.59 -5.23 -18.74
C GLN A 58 -12.26 -4.23 -17.78
N GLY A 59 -12.92 -3.24 -18.38
CA GLY A 59 -13.78 -2.29 -17.67
C GLY A 59 -15.22 -2.78 -17.56
N TYR A 60 -15.89 -2.40 -16.47
CA TYR A 60 -17.25 -2.82 -16.13
C TYR A 60 -18.16 -1.61 -15.96
N LYS A 61 -19.44 -1.77 -16.31
CA LYS A 61 -20.47 -0.76 -15.97
C LYS A 61 -20.81 -0.87 -14.49
N SER A 62 -20.91 0.27 -13.82
CA SER A 62 -21.42 0.34 -12.45
C SER A 62 -22.92 0.63 -12.42
N SER A 63 -23.50 0.58 -11.22
CA SER A 63 -24.84 1.10 -10.96
C SER A 63 -24.95 2.63 -11.06
N PHE A 64 -23.81 3.35 -11.16
CA PHE A 64 -23.76 4.79 -11.34
C PHE A 64 -23.69 5.12 -12.84
N PRO A 65 -24.65 5.90 -13.38
CA PRO A 65 -24.64 6.31 -14.77
C PRO A 65 -23.31 7.00 -15.14
N SER A 66 -22.80 6.68 -16.33
CA SER A 66 -21.55 7.26 -16.87
C SER A 66 -20.29 6.99 -16.02
N VAL A 67 -20.31 5.99 -15.14
CA VAL A 67 -19.12 5.54 -14.39
C VAL A 67 -18.71 4.13 -14.81
N SER A 68 -17.48 4.01 -15.33
CA SER A 68 -16.84 2.71 -15.62
C SER A 68 -15.88 2.32 -14.49
N ILE A 69 -15.84 1.03 -14.16
CA ILE A 69 -15.03 0.48 -13.06
C ILE A 69 -14.00 -0.50 -13.62
N HIS A 70 -12.76 -0.39 -13.16
CA HIS A 70 -11.65 -1.24 -13.55
C HIS A 70 -10.91 -1.71 -12.29
N TRP A 71 -10.36 -2.92 -12.31
CA TRP A 71 -9.51 -3.43 -11.23
C TRP A 71 -8.10 -3.70 -11.71
N HIS A 72 -7.13 -3.44 -10.84
CA HIS A 72 -5.70 -3.59 -11.07
C HIS A 72 -5.06 -4.26 -9.84
N LYS A 73 -4.05 -5.12 -10.03
CA LYS A 73 -3.28 -5.68 -8.90
C LYS A 73 -2.29 -4.66 -8.32
N GLU A 74 -1.72 -3.83 -9.19
CA GLU A 74 -0.62 -2.93 -8.89
C GLU A 74 -0.93 -1.55 -9.48
N LEU A 75 -0.37 -0.50 -8.87
CA LEU A 75 -0.65 0.88 -9.24
C LEU A 75 -0.11 1.24 -10.64
N ASP A 76 1.01 0.64 -11.04
CA ASP A 76 1.66 0.85 -12.34
C ASP A 76 0.84 0.29 -13.53
N ARG A 77 -0.13 -0.60 -13.27
CA ARG A 77 -1.03 -1.16 -14.27
C ARG A 77 -2.18 -0.23 -14.63
N VAL A 78 -2.40 0.84 -13.86
CA VAL A 78 -3.48 1.80 -14.08
C VAL A 78 -3.19 2.61 -15.38
N PRO A 79 -3.92 2.37 -16.49
CA PRO A 79 -3.45 2.76 -17.83
C PRO A 79 -3.91 4.17 -18.23
N GLY A 80 -3.13 5.00 -18.91
CA GLY A 80 -3.63 6.23 -19.54
C GLY A 80 -3.08 7.54 -19.00
N THR A 81 -3.45 8.64 -19.65
CA THR A 81 -2.77 9.95 -19.53
C THR A 81 -3.66 11.07 -18.98
N ASP A 82 -4.95 10.81 -18.79
CA ASP A 82 -5.94 11.80 -18.33
C ASP A 82 -5.69 12.23 -16.87
N PRO A 83 -6.18 13.42 -16.47
CA PRO A 83 -6.18 13.86 -15.08
C PRO A 83 -6.62 12.78 -14.10
N VAL A 84 -5.90 12.70 -12.98
CA VAL A 84 -6.07 11.64 -11.98
C VAL A 84 -6.32 12.23 -10.60
N PHE A 85 -7.29 11.67 -9.89
CA PHE A 85 -7.49 11.90 -8.47
C PHE A 85 -7.25 10.58 -7.73
N ILE A 86 -6.28 10.55 -6.80
CA ILE A 86 -5.91 9.34 -6.06
C ILE A 86 -6.47 9.41 -4.64
N ILE A 87 -7.10 8.35 -4.17
CA ILE A 87 -7.61 8.20 -2.80
C ILE A 87 -6.96 6.96 -2.18
N ALA A 88 -6.28 7.17 -1.06
CA ALA A 88 -5.66 6.13 -0.24
C ALA A 88 -6.15 6.25 1.21
N GLN A 89 -7.20 5.50 1.55
CA GLN A 89 -7.75 5.44 2.90
C GLN A 89 -7.26 4.17 3.59
N GLU A 90 -6.56 4.32 4.73
CA GLU A 90 -6.06 3.19 5.54
C GLU A 90 -5.35 2.14 4.66
N PHE A 91 -4.53 2.66 3.75
CA PHE A 91 -3.80 1.85 2.78
C PHE A 91 -2.35 1.66 3.21
N LEU A 92 -1.73 2.70 3.76
CA LEU A 92 -0.32 2.66 4.08
C LEU A 92 -0.08 1.84 5.35
N ASP A 93 -0.94 1.94 6.37
CA ASP A 93 -0.83 1.15 7.60
C ASP A 93 -0.79 -0.37 7.37
N ALA A 94 -1.48 -0.85 6.34
CA ALA A 94 -1.51 -2.25 5.94
C ALA A 94 -0.24 -2.72 5.19
N LEU A 95 0.62 -1.80 4.75
CA LEU A 95 1.86 -2.15 4.05
C LEU A 95 2.95 -2.64 5.01
N PRO A 96 3.80 -3.60 4.57
CA PRO A 96 4.87 -4.16 5.37
C PRO A 96 5.80 -3.10 5.95
N VAL A 97 6.34 -3.37 7.14
CA VAL A 97 7.25 -2.47 7.85
C VAL A 97 8.52 -3.21 8.25
N ASN A 98 9.66 -2.57 8.07
CA ASN A 98 10.94 -3.02 8.59
C ASN A 98 11.22 -2.29 9.91
N VAL A 99 11.68 -3.03 10.91
CA VAL A 99 12.04 -2.47 12.21
C VAL A 99 13.56 -2.42 12.30
N PHE A 100 14.12 -1.31 12.75
CA PHE A 100 15.56 -1.14 12.92
C PHE A 100 15.88 -0.78 14.35
N GLU A 101 16.98 -1.31 14.88
CA GLU A 101 17.55 -0.97 16.18
C GLU A 101 18.92 -0.31 16.02
N TYR A 102 19.16 0.79 16.72
CA TYR A 102 20.44 1.46 16.72
C TYR A 102 21.41 0.77 17.68
N THR A 103 22.52 0.27 17.15
CA THR A 103 23.55 -0.45 17.90
C THR A 103 24.85 0.35 17.98
N LYS A 104 25.87 -0.19 18.67
CA LYS A 104 27.24 0.38 18.63
C LYS A 104 27.82 0.43 17.22
N LYS A 105 27.38 -0.45 16.33
CA LYS A 105 27.77 -0.47 14.91
C LYS A 105 26.78 0.31 14.03
N GLY A 106 25.85 1.06 14.67
CA GLY A 106 24.72 1.85 14.13
C GLY A 106 23.46 1.02 13.83
N TRP A 107 22.56 1.51 12.97
CA TRP A 107 21.29 0.87 12.62
C TRP A 107 21.46 -0.57 12.11
N ARG A 108 20.71 -1.51 12.71
CA ARG A 108 20.60 -2.90 12.29
C ARG A 108 19.14 -3.27 12.19
N GLU A 109 18.81 -4.11 11.22
CA GLU A 109 17.44 -4.56 11.03
C GLU A 109 17.08 -5.61 12.09
N ILE A 110 15.85 -5.54 12.58
CA ILE A 110 15.24 -6.58 13.39
C ILE A 110 14.60 -7.59 12.44
N LEU A 111 15.02 -8.83 12.54
CA LEU A 111 14.53 -9.94 11.74
C LEU A 111 13.75 -10.93 12.60
N VAL A 112 13.01 -11.82 11.93
CA VAL A 112 12.31 -12.93 12.57
C VAL A 112 13.11 -14.21 12.33
N ASP A 113 13.42 -14.93 13.41
CA ASP A 113 14.09 -16.23 13.40
C ASP A 113 13.16 -17.34 13.87
N ILE A 114 13.58 -18.59 13.67
CA ILE A 114 13.02 -19.74 14.36
C ILE A 114 13.43 -19.68 15.85
N ASP A 115 12.47 -19.92 16.74
CA ASP A 115 12.75 -20.16 18.15
C ASP A 115 12.78 -21.67 18.42
N GLU A 116 13.97 -22.22 18.62
CA GLU A 116 14.18 -23.65 18.90
C GLU A 116 13.81 -24.05 20.34
N LYS A 117 13.46 -23.07 21.19
CA LYS A 117 13.04 -23.34 22.57
C LYS A 117 11.65 -23.95 22.60
N GLN A 118 11.42 -24.89 23.54
CA GLN A 118 10.07 -25.37 23.80
C GLN A 118 9.24 -24.24 24.44
N GLY A 119 8.20 -23.79 23.74
CA GLY A 119 7.32 -22.71 24.19
C GLY A 119 6.10 -22.52 23.29
N ASN A 120 5.24 -21.56 23.67
CA ASN A 120 3.99 -21.25 22.94
C ASN A 120 4.22 -20.45 21.64
N HIS A 121 5.47 -20.05 21.36
CA HIS A 121 5.85 -19.29 20.18
C HIS A 121 6.98 -20.02 19.47
N HIS A 122 6.89 -20.10 18.14
CA HIS A 122 7.87 -20.77 17.28
C HIS A 122 8.83 -19.79 16.59
N PHE A 123 8.64 -18.50 16.83
CA PHE A 123 9.42 -17.42 16.22
C PHE A 123 9.92 -16.44 17.27
N ARG A 124 11.08 -15.84 17.02
CA ARG A 124 11.69 -14.81 17.86
C ARG A 124 12.23 -13.65 17.03
N TYR A 125 12.37 -12.49 17.66
CA TYR A 125 13.08 -11.37 17.04
C TYR A 125 14.59 -11.48 17.26
N LEU A 126 15.39 -11.16 16.25
CA LEU A 126 16.84 -11.00 16.36
C LEU A 126 17.28 -9.66 15.77
N VAL A 127 18.41 -9.13 16.24
CA VAL A 127 19.07 -7.98 15.60
C VAL A 127 20.09 -8.52 14.60
N ALA A 128 20.01 -8.12 13.34
CA ALA A 128 20.97 -8.52 12.32
C ALA A 128 22.40 -8.09 12.70
N ASP A 129 23.39 -8.97 12.55
CA ASP A 129 24.79 -8.62 12.86
C ASP A 129 25.40 -7.70 11.77
N ALA A 130 25.06 -7.97 10.51
CA ALA A 130 25.45 -7.17 9.36
C ALA A 130 24.36 -6.15 8.95
N PRO A 131 24.73 -5.00 8.38
CA PRO A 131 23.75 -4.06 7.85
C PRO A 131 23.06 -4.65 6.60
N SER A 132 21.73 -4.61 6.57
CA SER A 132 20.95 -4.88 5.36
C SER A 132 21.01 -3.70 4.37
N VAL A 133 20.54 -3.91 3.14
CA VAL A 133 20.42 -2.84 2.13
C VAL A 133 19.57 -1.68 2.68
N SER A 134 18.45 -2.00 3.33
CA SER A 134 17.55 -1.02 3.95
C SER A 134 18.21 -0.27 5.10
N SER A 135 18.99 -0.97 5.93
CA SER A 135 19.79 -0.35 6.99
C SER A 135 20.85 0.61 6.40
N MET A 136 21.55 0.22 5.34
CA MET A 136 22.52 1.08 4.65
C MET A 136 21.88 2.35 4.09
N ALA A 137 20.66 2.25 3.55
CA ALA A 137 19.92 3.41 3.05
C ALA A 137 19.64 4.44 4.17
N LEU A 138 19.26 3.97 5.37
CA LEU A 138 19.04 4.85 6.52
C LEU A 138 20.31 5.59 6.97
N TYR A 139 21.49 4.98 6.84
CA TYR A 139 22.74 5.70 7.10
C TYR A 139 23.04 6.78 6.07
N LYS A 140 22.85 6.47 4.80
CA LYS A 140 23.14 7.41 3.70
C LYS A 140 22.15 8.57 3.69
N HIS A 141 20.91 8.32 4.10
CA HIS A 141 19.82 9.28 4.01
C HIS A 141 18.94 9.27 5.28
N PRO A 142 19.48 9.65 6.45
CA PRO A 142 18.75 9.57 7.72
C PRO A 142 17.50 10.47 7.75
N LYS A 143 17.51 11.56 6.98
CA LYS A 143 16.39 12.50 6.84
C LYS A 143 15.12 11.86 6.25
N ILE A 144 15.22 10.68 5.63
CA ILE A 144 14.07 9.95 5.09
C ILE A 144 13.14 9.47 6.21
N ALA A 145 13.70 9.13 7.38
CA ALA A 145 12.94 8.57 8.49
C ALA A 145 12.98 9.45 9.76
N LEU A 146 14.02 10.26 9.91
CA LEU A 146 14.35 10.92 11.17
C LEU A 146 14.44 12.44 10.99
N PRO A 147 13.94 13.22 11.96
CA PRO A 147 14.10 14.67 11.91
C PRO A 147 15.59 15.06 11.97
N PRO A 148 16.01 16.18 11.37
CA PRO A 148 17.43 16.56 11.29
C PRO A 148 18.14 16.69 12.64
N SER A 149 17.41 17.01 13.71
CA SER A 149 17.93 17.16 15.08
C SER A 149 18.02 15.85 15.86
N PHE A 150 17.59 14.74 15.27
CA PHE A 150 17.51 13.45 15.96
C PHE A 150 18.88 12.80 16.10
N VAL A 151 19.25 12.48 17.35
CA VAL A 151 20.46 11.72 17.67
C VAL A 151 20.04 10.36 18.26
N PRO A 152 20.28 9.24 17.56
CA PRO A 152 19.85 7.94 18.03
C PRO A 152 20.66 7.47 19.23
N LYS A 153 19.99 6.84 20.19
CA LYS A 153 20.62 6.17 21.34
C LYS A 153 20.74 4.66 21.10
N ILE A 154 21.75 4.02 21.69
CA ILE A 154 21.88 2.55 21.60
C ILE A 154 20.62 1.89 22.17
N GLY A 155 20.09 0.90 21.45
CA GLY A 155 18.84 0.20 21.77
C GLY A 155 17.58 0.92 21.27
N GLN A 156 17.71 2.12 20.68
CA GLN A 156 16.57 2.82 20.11
C GLN A 156 16.09 2.12 18.85
N ARG A 157 14.76 1.97 18.74
CA ARG A 157 14.12 1.34 17.58
C ARG A 157 13.32 2.33 16.76
N ILE A 158 13.25 2.10 15.46
CA ILE A 158 12.40 2.82 14.52
C ILE A 158 11.73 1.86 13.55
N GLU A 159 10.58 2.26 13.05
CA GLU A 159 9.80 1.54 12.05
C GLU A 159 9.80 2.33 10.74
N VAL A 160 10.24 1.68 9.65
CA VAL A 160 10.34 2.29 8.32
C VAL A 160 9.77 1.31 7.30
N SER A 161 8.88 1.77 6.44
CA SER A 161 8.31 0.96 5.36
C SER A 161 8.81 1.47 4.02
N LEU A 162 9.60 0.66 3.32
CA LEU A 162 10.01 0.94 1.96
C LEU A 162 8.83 0.86 0.99
N ASP A 163 7.92 -0.09 1.21
CA ASP A 163 6.73 -0.26 0.36
C ASP A 163 5.80 0.96 0.42
N ARG A 164 5.63 1.58 1.60
CA ARG A 164 4.92 2.87 1.72
C ARG A 164 5.62 3.97 0.92
N ALA A 165 6.94 4.07 1.04
CA ALA A 165 7.70 5.10 0.33
C ALA A 165 7.58 4.93 -1.19
N LEU A 166 7.73 3.70 -1.71
CA LEU A 166 7.58 3.38 -3.12
C LEU A 166 6.16 3.64 -3.63
N ALA A 167 5.13 3.24 -2.87
CA ALA A 167 3.75 3.49 -3.24
C ALA A 167 3.45 4.99 -3.35
N VAL A 168 3.90 5.79 -2.37
CA VAL A 168 3.72 7.25 -2.37
C VAL A 168 4.51 7.91 -3.50
N GLU A 169 5.72 7.44 -3.80
CA GLU A 169 6.53 7.90 -4.93
C GLU A 169 5.81 7.66 -6.26
N GLN A 170 5.31 6.43 -6.48
CA GLN A 170 4.53 6.08 -7.67
C GLN A 170 3.26 6.94 -7.82
N MET A 171 2.53 7.18 -6.72
CA MET A 171 1.36 8.07 -6.72
C MET A 171 1.76 9.51 -7.10
N GLY A 172 2.86 10.02 -6.53
CA GLY A 172 3.40 11.34 -6.82
C GLY A 172 3.80 11.50 -8.29
N GLU A 173 4.47 10.50 -8.86
CA GLU A 173 4.80 10.47 -10.28
C GLU A 173 3.56 10.49 -11.17
N MET A 174 2.54 9.68 -10.84
CA MET A 174 1.29 9.65 -11.58
C MET A 174 0.61 11.02 -11.57
N ILE A 175 0.51 11.65 -10.40
CA ILE A 175 -0.07 12.98 -10.23
C ILE A 175 0.70 14.03 -11.06
N GLN A 176 2.04 13.99 -11.00
CA GLN A 176 2.89 14.92 -11.75
C GLN A 176 2.73 14.76 -13.26
N LYS A 177 2.79 13.52 -13.77
CA LYS A 177 2.69 13.21 -15.20
C LYS A 177 1.30 13.54 -15.77
N ARG A 178 0.26 13.33 -14.97
CA ARG A 178 -1.14 13.39 -15.42
C ARG A 178 -1.89 14.65 -15.00
N LYS A 179 -1.24 15.58 -14.28
CA LYS A 179 -1.85 16.82 -13.75
C LYS A 179 -3.06 16.53 -12.85
N GLY A 180 -2.80 15.84 -11.76
CA GLY A 180 -3.82 15.36 -10.83
C GLY A 180 -3.72 15.93 -9.41
N ALA A 181 -4.42 15.26 -8.50
CA ALA A 181 -4.28 15.45 -7.05
C ALA A 181 -4.44 14.11 -6.32
N GLY A 182 -4.03 14.06 -5.05
CA GLY A 182 -4.16 12.86 -4.22
C GLY A 182 -4.54 13.19 -2.79
N LEU A 183 -5.31 12.31 -2.16
CA LEU A 183 -5.70 12.37 -0.76
C LEU A 183 -5.32 11.04 -0.09
N ILE A 184 -4.38 11.12 0.84
CA ILE A 184 -3.93 10.00 1.67
C ILE A 184 -4.41 10.27 3.09
N ILE A 185 -5.14 9.31 3.65
CA ILE A 185 -5.69 9.38 5.00
C ILE A 185 -5.27 8.10 5.73
N ASP A 186 -4.46 8.27 6.77
CA ASP A 186 -3.94 7.16 7.56
C ASP A 186 -3.62 7.62 8.99
N TYR A 187 -3.56 6.67 9.92
CA TYR A 187 -3.12 6.93 11.29
C TYR A 187 -1.59 6.98 11.33
N GLY A 188 -1.02 8.06 11.89
CA GLY A 188 0.43 8.15 11.96
C GLY A 188 0.95 9.43 12.58
N ASN A 189 2.28 9.55 12.52
CA ASN A 189 3.05 10.72 12.99
C ASN A 189 3.89 11.28 11.83
N ASN A 190 4.39 12.50 11.98
CA ASN A 190 5.27 13.16 11.00
C ASN A 190 6.73 12.68 11.03
N PHE A 191 7.04 11.59 11.75
CA PHE A 191 8.37 11.02 11.90
C PHE A 191 8.27 9.51 12.10
N ALA A 192 9.36 8.77 11.86
CA ALA A 192 9.38 7.32 12.01
C ALA A 192 9.02 6.93 13.46
N PRO A 193 7.91 6.18 13.67
CA PRO A 193 7.48 5.78 14.99
C PRO A 193 8.30 4.58 15.50
N SER A 194 7.99 4.15 16.72
CA SER A 194 8.57 2.96 17.34
C SER A 194 7.50 2.22 18.13
N GLY A 195 7.42 0.89 17.98
CA GLY A 195 6.48 0.07 18.74
C GLY A 195 5.03 0.22 18.30
N THR A 196 4.80 0.51 17.03
CA THR A 196 3.47 0.69 16.42
C THR A 196 2.94 -0.55 15.72
N LEU A 197 3.80 -1.52 15.39
CA LEU A 197 3.34 -2.80 14.85
C LEU A 197 2.46 -3.54 15.88
N ARG A 198 1.21 -3.85 15.51
CA ARG A 198 0.23 -4.56 16.34
C ARG A 198 -0.39 -5.72 15.58
N ALA A 199 -0.70 -6.80 16.31
CA ALA A 199 -1.54 -7.90 15.84
C ALA A 199 -2.83 -7.91 16.64
N CYS A 200 -3.97 -7.88 15.95
CA CYS A 200 -5.30 -7.93 16.54
C CYS A 200 -5.96 -9.26 16.17
N LYS A 201 -6.46 -10.00 17.17
CA LYS A 201 -7.24 -11.23 16.97
C LYS A 201 -8.52 -11.12 17.78
N LYS A 202 -9.65 -11.42 17.15
CA LYS A 202 -10.97 -11.52 17.81
C LYS A 202 -11.09 -12.84 18.56
#